data_AF-A0A4Q6A640-F1
#
_entry.id   AF-A0A4Q6A640-F1
#
_cell.length_a   1.000
_cell.length_b   1.000
_cell.length_c   1.000
_cell.angle_alpha   90.00
_cell.angle_beta   90.00
_cell.angle_gamma   90.00
#
_symmetry.space_group_name_H-M   'P 1'
#
loop_
_entity.id
_entity.type
_entity.pdbx_description
1 polymer ?
#
loop_
_entity_poly.entity_id
_entity_poly.type
_entity_poly.pdbx_seq_one_letter_code
_entity_poly.pdbx_strand_id
1 'polypeptide(L)' 'MKHLLTVLAIILLFSACQSSAEKEPIHDILGQWDSHETFDGKPWHFVARFKPDGTTNVRRLGPNKRIT' A
#
# COMPACT_ATOMS: atom_id res chain seq x y z
N MET A 1 -41.16 16.45 -22.25
CA MET A 1 -39.71 16.21 -22.45
C MET A 1 -38.83 16.82 -21.36
N LYS A 2 -39.08 18.06 -20.90
CA LYS A 2 -38.29 18.70 -19.83
C LYS A 2 -38.26 17.90 -18.52
N HIS A 3 -39.42 17.42 -18.06
CA HIS A 3 -39.51 16.64 -16.81
C HIS A 3 -38.76 15.29 -16.85
N LEU A 4 -38.67 14.66 -18.02
CA LEU A 4 -37.93 13.40 -18.19
C LEU A 4 -36.42 13.62 -18.00
N LEU A 5 -35.89 14.72 -18.56
CA LEU A 5 -34.49 15.12 -18.41
C LEU A 5 -34.16 15.47 -16.95
N THR A 6 -35.09 16.10 -16.24
CA THR A 6 -34.90 16.44 -14.82
C THR A 6 -34.80 15.19 -13.94
N VAL A 7 -35.65 14.19 -14.18
CA VAL A 7 -35.61 12.94 -13.41
C VAL A 7 -34.33 12.15 -13.68
N LEU A 8 -33.87 12.10 -14.94
CA LEU A 8 -32.64 11.41 -15.31
C LEU A 8 -31.40 12.05 -14.64
N ALA A 9 -31.35 13.38 -14.60
CA ALA A 9 -30.27 14.11 -13.93
C ALA A 9 -30.22 13.82 -12.42
N ILE A 10 -31.37 13.72 -11.77
CA ILE A 10 -31.47 13.41 -10.34
C ILE A 10 -30.94 11.99 -10.06
N ILE A 11 -31.33 10.99 -10.85
CA ILE A 11 -30.89 9.59 -10.68
C ILE A 11 -29.36 9.45 -10.85
N LEU A 12 -28.78 10.17 -11.81
CA LEU A 12 -27.33 10.18 -12.04
C LEU A 12 -26.57 10.80 -10.87
N LEU A 13 -27.08 11.88 -10.29
CA LEU A 13 -26.48 12.53 -9.12
C LEU A 13 -26.48 11.62 -7.87
N PHE A 14 -27.57 10.85 -7.66
CA PHE A 14 -27.64 9.91 -6.54
C PHE A 14 -26.76 8.66 -6.74
N SER A 15 -26.55 8.23 -7.98
CA SER A 15 -25.68 7.06 -8.27
C SER A 15 -24.19 7.38 -8.13
N ALA A 16 -23.78 8.63 -8.39
CA ALA A 16 -22.38 9.05 -8.24
C ALA A 16 -21.94 9.25 -6.78
N CYS A 17 -22.88 9.32 -5.83
CA CYS A 17 -22.59 9.56 -4.42
C CYS A 17 -22.45 8.28 -3.58
N GLN A 18 -22.50 7.09 -4.21
CA GLN A 18 -22.06 5.86 -3.56
C GLN A 18 -20.52 5.84 -3.52
N SER A 19 -19.94 6.72 -2.71
CA SER A 19 -18.57 6.57 -2.24
C SER A 19 -18.51 5.21 -1.57
N SER A 20 -17.85 4.25 -2.23
CA SER A 20 -17.51 2.96 -1.64
C SER A 20 -16.93 3.24 -0.26
N ALA A 21 -17.61 2.80 0.80
CA ALA A 21 -17.03 2.75 2.14
C ALA A 21 -16.01 1.60 2.15
N GLU A 22 -15.02 1.67 1.26
CA GLU A 22 -13.88 0.78 1.28
C GLU A 22 -13.11 1.17 2.53
N LYS A 23 -13.24 0.31 3.54
CA LYS A 23 -12.55 0.43 4.82
C LYS A 23 -11.08 0.64 4.48
N GLU A 24 -10.55 1.83 4.72
CA GLU A 24 -9.13 2.09 4.50
C GLU A 24 -8.35 0.95 5.16
N PRO A 25 -7.51 0.23 4.39
CA PRO A 25 -6.70 -0.79 4.99
C PRO A 25 -5.87 -0.12 6.08
N ILE A 26 -5.83 -0.71 7.27
CA ILE A 26 -4.97 -0.22 8.34
C ILE A 26 -3.54 -0.28 7.77
N HIS A 27 -3.00 0.87 7.42
CA HIS A 27 -1.65 1.01 6.89
C HIS A 27 -0.68 0.84 8.04
N ASP A 28 -0.44 -0.41 8.41
CA ASP A 28 0.50 -0.76 9.45
C ASP A 28 1.85 -1.16 8.84
N ILE A 29 2.91 -0.46 9.23
CA ILE A 29 4.28 -0.78 8.81
C ILE A 29 4.87 -1.97 9.58
N LEU A 30 4.15 -2.46 10.59
CA LEU A 30 4.56 -3.61 11.38
C LEU A 30 4.80 -4.85 10.53
N GLY A 31 5.84 -5.60 10.89
CA GLY A 31 6.24 -6.80 10.18
C GLY A 31 7.65 -6.72 9.61
N GLN A 32 7.98 -7.69 8.76
CA GLN A 32 9.27 -7.78 8.08
C GLN A 32 9.14 -7.34 6.63
N TRP A 33 10.06 -6.49 6.23
CA TRP A 33 10.19 -5.93 4.89
C TRP A 33 11.54 -6.34 4.32
N ASP A 34 11.56 -6.69 3.05
CA ASP A 34 12.78 -6.92 2.29
C ASP A 34 12.82 -6.09 1.02
N SER A 35 14.02 -5.63 0.64
CA SER A 35 14.27 -5.05 -0.68
C SER A 35 15.52 -5.66 -1.30
N HIS A 36 15.47 -5.85 -2.61
CA HIS A 36 16.56 -6.34 -3.44
C HIS A 36 17.04 -5.20 -4.34
N GLU A 37 18.22 -4.68 -4.05
CA GLU A 37 18.75 -3.48 -4.71
C GLU A 37 20.08 -3.80 -5.39
N THR A 38 20.43 -3.07 -6.45
CA THR A 38 21.77 -3.13 -7.03
C THR A 38 22.55 -1.88 -6.63
N PHE A 39 23.68 -2.06 -5.96
CA PHE A 39 24.57 -0.96 -5.56
C PHE A 39 25.99 -1.29 -6.00
N ASP A 40 26.61 -0.37 -6.76
CA ASP A 40 27.94 -0.54 -7.35
C ASP A 40 28.04 -1.82 -8.21
N GLY A 41 27.00 -2.08 -9.02
CA GLY A 41 26.92 -3.27 -9.89
C GLY A 41 26.78 -4.61 -9.16
N LYS A 42 26.64 -4.60 -7.83
CA LYS A 42 26.49 -5.81 -7.01
C LYS A 42 25.08 -5.91 -6.44
N PRO A 43 24.47 -7.11 -6.38
CA PRO A 43 23.17 -7.29 -5.75
C PRO A 43 23.31 -7.17 -4.24
N TRP A 44 22.39 -6.45 -3.60
CA TRP A 44 22.29 -6.29 -2.16
C TRP A 44 20.87 -6.63 -1.71
N HIS A 45 20.78 -7.10 -0.47
CA HIS A 45 19.51 -7.45 0.14
C HIS A 45 19.38 -6.71 1.48
N PHE A 46 18.32 -5.93 1.61
CA PHE A 46 18.02 -5.15 2.80
C PHE A 46 16.82 -5.77 3.51
N VAL A 47 16.92 -5.91 4.83
CA VAL A 47 15.84 -6.45 5.65
C VAL A 47 15.56 -5.48 6.78
N ALA A 48 14.31 -5.05 6.92
CA ALA A 48 13.85 -4.23 8.03
C ALA A 48 12.71 -4.94 8.75
N ARG A 49 12.69 -4.90 10.08
CA ARG A 49 11.57 -5.37 10.90
C ARG A 49 11.10 -4.27 11.82
N PHE A 50 9.84 -3.86 11.67
CA PHE A 50 9.17 -2.91 12.56
C PHE A 50 8.32 -3.68 13.56
N LYS A 51 8.49 -3.40 14.84
CA LYS A 51 7.80 -4.09 15.93
C LYS A 51 6.76 -3.20 16.60
N PRO A 52 5.71 -3.79 17.23
CA PRO A 52 4.67 -3.04 17.92
C PRO A 52 5.19 -2.16 19.06
N ASP A 53 6.35 -2.50 19.62
CA ASP A 53 7.03 -1.76 20.69
C ASP A 53 7.77 -0.50 20.19
N GLY A 54 7.65 -0.16 18.90
CA GLY A 54 8.33 0.97 18.27
C GLY A 54 9.80 0.71 17.95
N THR A 55 10.35 -0.48 18.26
CA THR A 55 11.72 -0.82 17.91
C THR A 55 11.84 -1.28 16.46
N THR A 56 13.00 -1.04 15.85
CA THR A 56 13.30 -1.47 14.48
C THR A 56 14.59 -2.29 14.45
N ASN A 57 14.60 -3.36 13.65
CA ASN A 57 15.81 -4.13 13.35
C ASN A 57 16.11 -4.02 11.85
N VAL A 58 17.21 -3.35 11.49
CA VAL A 58 17.62 -3.17 10.10
C VAL A 58 18.92 -3.92 9.87
N ARG A 59 18.95 -4.76 8.84
CA ARG A 59 20.12 -5.53 8.43
C ARG A 59 20.40 -5.33 6.96
N ARG A 60 21.64 -4.99 6.65
CA ARG A 60 22.18 -5.07 5.30
C ARG A 60 22.82 -6.44 5.13
N LEU A 61 22.26 -7.26 4.26
CA LEU A 61 22.83 -8.53 3.88
C LEU A 61 23.77 -8.29 2.70
N GLY A 62 24.99 -8.81 2.80
CA GLY A 62 25.97 -8.73 1.73
C GLY A 62 25.50 -9.40 0.43
N PRO A 63 26.24 -9.19 -0.66
CA PRO A 63 25.89 -9.79 -1.95
C PRO A 63 25.73 -11.32 -1.82
N ASN A 64 24.63 -11.84 -2.35
CA ASN A 64 24.23 -13.26 -2.35
C ASN A 64 23.76 -13.89 -1.03
N LYS A 65 23.42 -13.12 0.02
CA LYS A 65 22.78 -13.71 1.21
C LYS A 65 21.25 -13.79 1.07
N ARG A 66 20.72 -15.01 0.99
CA ARG A 66 19.29 -15.34 1.09
C ARG A 66 18.90 -15.45 2.57
N ILE A 67 17.74 -14.89 2.94
CA ILE A 67 17.15 -15.14 4.26
C ILE A 67 16.66 -16.60 4.25
N THR A 68 17.14 -17.41 5.18
CA THR A 68 16.63 -18.76 5.47
C THR A 68 15.88 -18.73 6.78
#